data_AF-A0A0S2K972-F1
#
_entry.id   AF-A0A0S2K972-F1
#
_cell.length_a   1.000
_cell.length_b   1.000
_cell.length_c   1.000
_cell.angle_alpha   90.00
_cell.angle_beta   90.00
_cell.angle_gamma   90.00
#
_symmetry.space_group_name_H-M   'P 1'
#
loop_
_entity.id
_entity.type
_entity.pdbx_description
1 polymer ?
#
loop_
_entity_poly.entity_id
_entity_poly.type
_entity_poly.pdbx_seq_one_letter_code
_entity_poly.pdbx_strand_id
1 'polypeptide(L)'
;MSLIGAFFVPLAAIPRLAVSAHTIGMMSGLLLIAIGAIWTHFRLSDHQLLWLKWLWIYSSYANWIGCLIGGMLGAGRTTPVAAAGMEGGAAAEAAVLVLLGSVGVVAVFAAGLSWWGVRRG
;
A
#
# COMPACT_ATOMS: atom_id res chain seq x y z
N MET A 1 -12.84 -1.42 5.17
CA MET A 1 -12.56 0.01 4.95
C MET A 1 -12.49 0.39 3.48
N SER A 2 -11.81 -0.35 2.61
CA SER A 2 -11.80 -0.08 1.15
C SER A 2 -13.19 -0.10 0.49
N LEU A 3 -14.10 -1.00 0.92
CA LEU A 3 -15.47 -1.10 0.39
C LEU A 3 -16.28 0.18 0.60
N ILE A 4 -16.10 0.85 1.75
CA ILE A 4 -16.81 2.10 2.08
C ILE A 4 -16.19 3.28 1.30
N GLY A 5 -14.87 3.26 1.09
CA GLY A 5 -14.17 4.32 0.35
C GLY A 5 -14.68 4.52 -1.08
N ALA A 6 -15.24 3.49 -1.72
CA ALA A 6 -15.81 3.58 -3.07
C ALA A 6 -16.96 4.59 -3.18
N PHE A 7 -17.78 4.73 -2.14
CA PHE A 7 -18.90 5.68 -2.11
C PHE A 7 -18.44 7.14 -2.11
N PHE A 8 -17.21 7.40 -1.65
CA PHE A 8 -16.64 8.74 -1.56
C PHE A 8 -15.76 9.10 -2.77
N VAL A 9 -15.58 8.19 -3.73
CA VAL A 9 -14.81 8.44 -4.96
C VAL A 9 -15.32 9.66 -5.75
N PRO A 10 -16.65 9.87 -5.95
CA PRO A 10 -17.14 11.05 -6.66
C PRO A 10 -16.85 12.38 -5.95
N LEU A 11 -16.57 12.33 -4.65
CA LEU A 11 -16.28 13.51 -3.81
C LEU A 11 -14.77 13.77 -3.70
N ALA A 12 -13.93 12.89 -4.26
CA ALA A 12 -12.49 13.01 -4.17
C ALA A 12 -11.94 14.08 -5.11
N ALA A 13 -10.95 14.86 -4.64
CA ALA A 13 -10.25 15.83 -5.46
C ALA A 13 -9.55 15.19 -6.67
N ILE A 14 -8.97 13.99 -6.48
CA ILE A 14 -8.40 13.17 -7.56
C ILE A 14 -9.17 11.84 -7.62
N PRO A 15 -10.28 11.76 -8.36
CA PRO A 15 -11.14 10.56 -8.41
C PRO A 15 -10.40 9.30 -8.81
N ARG A 16 -9.49 9.40 -9.78
CA ARG A 16 -8.67 8.27 -10.25
C ARG A 16 -7.77 7.69 -9.15
N LEU A 17 -7.20 8.56 -8.31
CA LEU A 17 -6.36 8.13 -7.18
C LEU A 17 -7.20 7.54 -6.04
N ALA A 18 -8.42 8.03 -5.83
CA ALA A 18 -9.38 7.41 -4.91
C ALA A 18 -9.82 6.01 -5.38
N VAL A 19 -10.04 5.81 -6.69
CA VAL A 19 -10.26 4.47 -7.26
C VAL A 19 -9.03 3.58 -7.05
N SER A 20 -7.82 4.10 -7.26
CA SER A 20 -6.59 3.36 -6.96
C SER A 20 -6.51 2.96 -5.48
N ALA A 21 -6.88 3.85 -4.55
CA ALA A 21 -6.93 3.50 -3.12
C ALA A 21 -7.88 2.33 -2.86
N HIS A 22 -9.06 2.31 -3.50
CA HIS A 22 -10.00 1.19 -3.39
C HIS A 22 -9.40 -0.12 -3.89
N THR A 23 -8.84 -0.14 -5.11
CA THR A 23 -8.25 -1.35 -5.70
C THR A 23 -7.02 -1.82 -4.94
N ILE A 24 -6.15 -0.91 -4.48
CA ILE A 24 -5.00 -1.22 -3.62
C ILE A 24 -5.45 -1.89 -2.33
N GLY A 25 -6.50 -1.39 -1.69
CA GLY A 25 -7.03 -2.01 -0.47
C GLY A 25 -7.53 -3.44 -0.70
N MET A 26 -8.21 -3.70 -1.82
CA MET A 26 -8.65 -5.05 -2.18
C MET A 26 -7.48 -5.99 -2.50
N MET A 27 -6.57 -5.54 -3.36
CA MET A 27 -5.41 -6.35 -3.77
C MET A 27 -4.47 -6.63 -2.61
N SER A 28 -4.29 -5.67 -1.70
CA SER A 28 -3.51 -5.87 -0.49
C SER A 28 -4.17 -6.89 0.44
N GLY A 29 -5.50 -6.85 0.58
CA GLY A 29 -6.24 -7.87 1.33
C GLY A 29 -6.04 -9.26 0.75
N LEU A 30 -6.14 -9.40 -0.58
CA LEU A 30 -5.88 -10.67 -1.27
C LEU A 30 -4.44 -11.16 -1.08
N LEU A 31 -3.46 -10.26 -1.17
CA LEU A 31 -2.05 -10.57 -0.94
C LEU A 31 -1.82 -11.09 0.48
N LEU A 32 -2.38 -10.42 1.49
CA LEU A 32 -2.25 -10.86 2.89
C LEU A 32 -2.88 -12.23 3.11
N ILE A 33 -4.03 -12.51 2.49
CA ILE A 33 -4.66 -13.84 2.52
C ILE A 33 -3.74 -14.88 1.86
N ALA A 34 -3.19 -14.58 0.68
CA ALA A 34 -2.30 -15.48 -0.04
C ALA A 34 -1.02 -15.80 0.76
N ILE A 35 -0.38 -14.78 1.35
CA ILE A 35 0.79 -14.94 2.22
C ILE A 35 0.44 -15.76 3.47
N GLY A 36 -0.73 -15.52 4.07
CA GLY A 36 -1.23 -16.31 5.19
C GLY A 36 -1.51 -17.78 4.82
N ALA A 37 -2.01 -18.04 3.60
CA ALA A 37 -2.29 -19.38 3.13
C ALA A 37 -1.02 -20.21 2.92
N ILE A 38 0.06 -19.59 2.42
CA ILE A 38 1.36 -20.26 2.25
C ILE A 38 2.26 -20.14 3.49
N TRP A 39 1.74 -19.69 4.63
CA TRP A 39 2.56 -19.32 5.79
C TRP A 39 3.44 -20.48 6.29
N THR A 40 2.90 -21.70 6.26
CA THR A 40 3.60 -22.94 6.67
C THR A 40 4.71 -23.36 5.71
N HIS A 41 4.76 -22.82 4.49
CA HIS A 41 5.80 -23.09 3.51
C HIS A 41 7.02 -22.18 3.67
N PHE A 42 6.93 -21.10 4.47
CA PHE A 42 8.10 -20.24 4.72
C PHE A 42 9.05 -20.91 5.71
N ARG A 43 10.27 -21.21 5.25
CA ARG A 43 11.38 -21.64 6.11
C ARG A 43 12.24 -20.46 6.53
N LEU A 44 11.75 -19.74 7.53
CA LEU A 44 12.33 -18.54 8.11
C LEU A 44 12.49 -18.70 9.62
N SER A 45 13.41 -17.95 10.25
CA SER A 45 13.46 -17.89 11.72
C SER A 45 12.24 -17.14 12.28
N ASP A 46 11.94 -17.33 13.57
CA ASP A 46 10.80 -16.65 14.21
C ASP A 46 10.85 -15.12 14.08
N HIS A 47 12.05 -14.55 14.20
CA HIS A 47 12.27 -13.12 13.98
C HIS A 47 11.96 -12.69 12.54
N GLN A 48 12.34 -13.50 11.55
CA GLN A 48 12.10 -13.21 10.14
C GLN A 48 10.61 -13.34 9.79
N LEU A 49 9.91 -14.33 10.35
CA LEU A 49 8.45 -14.44 10.20
C LEU A 49 7.74 -13.22 10.82
N LEU A 50 8.18 -12.77 12.00
CA LEU A 50 7.64 -11.58 12.64
C LEU A 50 7.84 -10.33 11.75
N TRP A 51 9.05 -10.12 11.24
CA TRP A 51 9.33 -9.03 10.30
C TRP A 51 8.48 -9.14 9.04
N LEU A 52 8.40 -10.33 8.43
CA LEU A 52 7.63 -10.56 7.21
C LEU A 52 6.16 -10.17 7.39
N LYS A 53 5.55 -10.58 8.52
CA LYS A 53 4.18 -10.23 8.89
C LYS A 53 4.00 -8.71 8.94
N TRP A 54 4.85 -8.01 9.69
CA TRP A 54 4.70 -6.57 9.87
C TRP A 54 5.04 -5.76 8.62
N LEU A 55 6.02 -6.19 7.81
CA LEU A 55 6.36 -5.53 6.55
C LEU A 55 5.18 -5.57 5.58
N TRP A 56 4.54 -6.72 5.40
CA TRP A 56 3.36 -6.84 4.52
C TRP A 56 2.16 -6.05 5.04
N ILE A 57 1.89 -6.09 6.34
CA ILE A 57 0.82 -5.30 6.95
C ILE A 57 1.09 -3.80 6.76
N TYR A 58 2.28 -3.32 7.14
CA TYR A 58 2.65 -1.92 7.01
C TYR A 58 2.55 -1.45 5.55
N SER A 59 3.16 -2.19 4.62
CA SER A 59 3.15 -1.83 3.19
C SER A 59 1.72 -1.71 2.66
N SER A 60 0.85 -2.65 3.01
CA SER A 60 -0.57 -2.66 2.60
C SER A 60 -1.32 -1.42 3.10
N TYR A 61 -1.23 -1.13 4.39
CA TYR A 61 -1.98 -0.03 5.00
C TYR A 61 -1.40 1.34 4.66
N ALA A 62 -0.07 1.50 4.65
CA ALA A 62 0.59 2.76 4.30
C ALA A 62 0.31 3.13 2.84
N ASN A 63 0.31 2.16 1.93
CA ASN A 63 -0.03 2.38 0.52
C ASN A 63 -1.48 2.85 0.37
N TRP A 64 -2.41 2.13 1.00
CA TRP A 64 -3.82 2.48 1.02
C TRP A 64 -4.07 3.89 1.58
N ILE A 65 -3.47 4.23 2.73
CA ILE A 65 -3.60 5.55 3.36
C ILE A 65 -3.00 6.65 2.46
N GLY A 66 -1.81 6.41 1.88
CA GLY A 66 -1.17 7.38 0.99
C GLY A 66 -2.05 7.73 -0.21
N CYS A 67 -2.61 6.72 -0.88
CA CYS A 67 -3.53 6.94 -1.99
C CYS A 67 -4.85 7.59 -1.55
N LEU A 68 -5.37 7.25 -0.35
CA LEU A 68 -6.58 7.89 0.17
C LEU A 68 -6.37 9.38 0.47
N ILE A 69 -5.27 9.74 1.13
CA ILE A 69 -4.90 11.13 1.40
C ILE A 69 -4.72 11.89 0.09
N GLY A 70 -3.96 11.33 -0.86
CA GLY A 70 -3.76 11.95 -2.17
C GLY A 70 -5.07 12.15 -2.94
N GLY A 71 -5.92 11.13 -2.96
CA GLY A 71 -7.23 11.17 -3.61
C GLY A 71 -8.16 12.23 -3.02
N MET A 72 -8.25 12.28 -1.68
CA MET A 72 -9.19 13.18 -0.99
C MET A 72 -8.69 14.62 -0.92
N LEU A 73 -7.40 14.84 -0.65
CA LEU A 73 -6.83 16.18 -0.44
C LEU A 73 -6.19 16.78 -1.71
N GLY A 74 -6.21 16.06 -2.83
CA GLY A 74 -5.64 16.54 -4.09
C GLY A 74 -4.11 16.48 -4.15
N ALA A 75 -3.46 15.78 -3.22
CA ALA A 75 -2.01 15.63 -3.21
C ALA A 75 -1.58 14.60 -4.26
N GLY A 76 -1.08 15.11 -5.38
CA GLY A 76 -0.91 14.38 -6.63
C GLY A 76 0.52 14.37 -7.19
N ARG A 77 1.43 15.15 -6.61
CA ARG A 77 2.79 15.37 -7.14
C ARG A 77 3.61 14.09 -7.29
N THR A 78 3.44 13.14 -6.37
CA THR A 78 4.12 11.82 -6.39
C THR A 78 3.36 10.78 -7.22
N THR A 79 2.16 11.11 -7.69
CA THR A 79 1.31 10.26 -8.52
C THR A 79 0.83 11.01 -9.77
N PRO A 80 1.74 11.54 -10.62
CA PRO A 80 1.38 12.47 -11.69
C PRO A 80 0.42 11.84 -12.72
N VAL A 81 0.61 10.55 -12.99
CA VAL A 81 -0.28 9.75 -13.86
C VAL A 81 -1.69 9.69 -13.29
N ALA A 82 -1.85 9.70 -11.95
CA ALA A 82 -3.13 9.67 -11.28
C ALA A 82 -3.74 11.07 -11.07
N ALA A 83 -2.90 12.09 -10.98
CA ALA A 83 -3.28 13.46 -10.63
C ALA A 83 -3.56 14.41 -11.81
N ALA A 84 -3.16 14.05 -13.04
CA ALA A 84 -3.32 14.91 -14.22
C ALA A 84 -2.74 16.34 -14.03
N GLY A 85 -1.62 16.45 -13.30
CA GLY A 85 -0.95 17.72 -13.02
C GLY A 85 -1.47 18.46 -11.78
N MET A 86 -2.42 17.90 -11.03
CA MET A 86 -2.85 18.48 -9.77
C MET A 86 -1.80 18.33 -8.67
N GLU A 87 -1.67 19.38 -7.86
CA GLU A 87 -0.86 19.39 -6.64
C GLU A 87 -1.71 19.89 -5.47
N GLY A 88 -1.51 19.28 -4.30
CA GLY A 88 -2.26 19.58 -3.08
C GLY A 88 -1.48 20.50 -2.14
N GLY A 89 -2.05 20.71 -0.95
CA GLY A 89 -1.35 21.44 0.11
C GLY A 89 -0.03 20.77 0.53
N ALA A 90 0.98 21.56 0.88
CA ALA A 90 2.33 21.08 1.18
C ALA A 90 2.38 19.95 2.23
N ALA A 91 1.54 20.01 3.26
CA ALA A 91 1.45 18.98 4.29
C ALA A 91 0.90 17.65 3.75
N ALA A 92 -0.14 17.69 2.90
CA ALA A 92 -0.71 16.50 2.27
C ALA A 92 0.29 15.88 1.30
N GLU A 93 0.96 16.71 0.50
CA GLU A 93 2.00 16.29 -0.42
C GLU A 93 3.20 15.65 0.28
N ALA A 94 3.63 16.19 1.42
CA ALA A 94 4.68 15.60 2.24
C ALA A 94 4.24 14.24 2.83
N ALA A 95 3.01 14.16 3.33
CA ALA A 95 2.47 12.91 3.88
C ALA A 95 2.40 11.81 2.80
N VAL A 96 1.86 12.11 1.62
CA VAL A 96 1.79 11.14 0.50
C VAL A 96 3.19 10.73 0.06
N LEU A 97 4.14 11.66 -0.04
CA LEU A 97 5.53 11.34 -0.37
C LEU A 97 6.16 10.38 0.62
N VAL A 98 6.05 10.66 1.93
CA VAL A 98 6.62 9.81 2.97
C VAL A 98 5.97 8.43 2.97
N LEU A 99 4.65 8.36 2.88
CA LEU A 99 3.91 7.09 2.89
C LEU A 99 4.20 6.24 1.66
N LEU A 100 4.04 6.79 0.46
CA LEU A 100 4.25 6.02 -0.77
C LEU A 100 5.73 5.70 -1.00
N GLY A 101 6.63 6.61 -0.60
CA GLY A 101 8.07 6.37 -0.63
C GLY A 101 8.50 5.24 0.29
N SER A 102 8.01 5.22 1.54
CA SER A 102 8.35 4.14 2.49
C SER A 102 7.78 2.79 2.08
N VAL A 103 6.58 2.78 1.48
CA VAL A 103 5.92 1.57 0.96
C VAL A 103 6.80 0.86 -0.05
N GLY A 104 7.40 1.59 -1.00
CA GLY A 104 8.27 1.00 -2.02
C GLY A 104 9.45 0.25 -1.42
N VAL A 105 10.11 0.85 -0.43
CA VAL A 105 11.23 0.25 0.29
C VAL A 105 10.76 -1.00 1.06
N VAL A 106 9.71 -0.87 1.86
CA VAL A 106 9.20 -1.96 2.70
C VAL A 106 8.69 -3.14 1.85
N ALA A 107 8.02 -2.87 0.73
CA ALA A 107 7.51 -3.90 -0.18
C ALA A 107 8.65 -4.73 -0.79
N VAL A 108 9.75 -4.09 -1.19
CA VAL A 108 10.93 -4.79 -1.73
C VAL A 108 11.54 -5.71 -0.68
N PHE A 109 11.70 -5.25 0.55
CA PHE A 109 12.19 -6.10 1.65
C PHE A 109 11.23 -7.26 1.96
N ALA A 110 9.92 -6.99 2.02
CA ALA A 110 8.90 -8.02 2.26
C ALA A 110 8.93 -9.10 1.17
N ALA A 111 8.98 -8.69 -0.10
CA ALA A 111 9.04 -9.59 -1.25
C ALA A 111 10.34 -10.42 -1.25
N GLY A 112 11.49 -9.80 -0.98
CA GLY A 112 12.76 -10.51 -0.88
C GLY A 112 12.76 -11.56 0.23
N LEU A 113 12.19 -11.22 1.40
CA LEU A 113 12.08 -12.14 2.53
C LEU A 113 11.08 -13.27 2.24
N SER A 114 9.95 -12.98 1.59
CA SER A 114 9.00 -13.99 1.11
C SER A 114 9.67 -14.97 0.15
N TRP A 115 10.35 -14.46 -0.88
CA TRP A 115 11.02 -15.30 -1.88
C TRP A 115 12.08 -16.20 -1.24
N TRP A 116 12.90 -15.64 -0.36
CA TRP A 116 13.93 -16.39 0.34
C TRP A 116 13.36 -17.45 1.30
N GLY A 117 12.24 -17.15 1.96
CA GLY A 117 11.56 -18.09 2.84
C GLY A 117 10.95 -19.29 2.08
N VAL A 118 10.38 -19.07 0.89
CA VAL A 118 9.83 -20.17 0.06
C VAL A 118 10.94 -20.96 -0.62
N ARG A 119 12.01 -20.32 -1.08
CA ARG A 119 13.14 -20.99 -1.75
C ARG A 119 13.82 -22.05 -0.89
N ARG A 120 13.69 -21.94 0.44
CA ARG A 120 14.26 -22.88 1.41
C ARG A 120 13.34 -24.06 1.75
N GLY A 121 12.08 -24.03 1.32
CA GLY A 121 11.08 -25.10 1.50
C GLY A 121 11.36 -26.28 0.59
#